data_AF-A0A8J4TNA9-F1
#
_entry.id   AF-A0A8J4TNA9-F1
#
_cell.length_a   1.000
_cell.length_b   1.000
_cell.length_c   1.000
_cell.angle_alpha   90.00
_cell.angle_beta   90.00
_cell.angle_gamma   90.00
#
_symmetry.space_group_name_H-M   'P 1'
#
loop_
_entity.id
_entity.type
_entity.pdbx_description
1 polymer ?
#
loop_
_entity_poly.entity_id
_entity_poly.type
_entity_poly.pdbx_seq_one_letter_code
_entity_poly.pdbx_strand_id
1 'polypeptide(L)' 'AEKVSPCCVEVSRFMEDINITDFRLQKQNLPCVKAVIFQTERGQFCIYPHQPWVRRKIKEL' A
#
# COMPACT_ATOMS: atom_id res chain seq x y z
N ALA A 1 -19.53 -3.08 -8.01
CA ALA A 1 -18.21 -2.97 -8.65
C ALA A 1 -17.37 -2.01 -7.82
N GLU A 2 -16.55 -2.55 -6.91
CA GLU A 2 -15.51 -1.76 -6.24
C GLU A 2 -14.62 -1.18 -7.34
N LYS A 3 -14.63 0.15 -7.48
CA LYS A 3 -13.73 0.83 -8.41
C LYS A 3 -12.31 0.57 -7.90
N VAL A 4 -11.64 -0.44 -8.46
CA VAL A 4 -10.20 -0.56 -8.35
C VAL A 4 -9.64 0.63 -9.12
N SER A 5 -9.50 1.77 -8.43
CA SER A 5 -8.74 2.90 -8.94
C SER A 5 -7.38 2.37 -9.37
N PRO A 6 -6.90 2.69 -10.58
CA PRO A 6 -5.64 2.11 -11.09
C PRO A 6 -4.43 2.47 -10.20
N CYS A 7 -4.59 3.48 -9.35
CA CYS A 7 -3.58 3.97 -8.44
C CYS A 7 -4.19 4.46 -7.12
N CYS A 8 -3.37 4.55 -6.09
CA CYS A 8 -3.72 5.18 -4.81
C CYS A 8 -3.75 6.70 -4.95
N VAL A 9 -4.87 7.31 -4.60
CA VAL A 9 -5.01 8.78 -4.45
C VAL A 9 -4.86 9.22 -2.99
N GLU A 10 -5.09 8.30 -2.06
CA GLU A 10 -4.91 8.49 -0.63
C GLU A 10 -4.12 7.32 -0.04
N VAL A 11 -3.52 7.54 1.13
CA VAL A 11 -2.70 6.54 1.83
C VAL A 11 -3.11 6.46 3.29
N SER A 12 -3.18 5.24 3.80
CA SER A 12 -3.31 4.98 5.22
C SER A 12 -1.93 5.00 5.90
N ARG A 13 -1.91 5.47 7.14
CA ARG A 13 -0.76 5.37 8.05
C ARG A 13 -0.85 4.17 8.97
N PHE A 14 -2.04 3.58 9.06
CA PHE A 14 -2.35 2.45 9.90
C PHE A 14 -2.64 1.23 9.02
N MET A 15 -2.08 0.10 9.40
CA MET A 15 -2.44 -1.19 8.85
C MET A 15 -2.57 -2.13 10.04
N GLU A 16 -3.75 -2.69 10.21
CA GLU A 16 -3.93 -3.81 11.14
C GLU A 16 -3.18 -5.03 10.58
N ASP A 17 -2.77 -5.95 11.45
CA ASP A 17 -1.90 -7.10 11.12
C ASP A 17 -2.59 -8.05 10.12
N ILE A 18 -2.55 -7.68 8.85
CA ILE A 18 -3.15 -8.41 7.74
C ILE A 18 -2.01 -9.19 7.09
N ASN A 19 -2.25 -10.48 6.80
CA ASN A 19 -1.35 -11.30 5.99
C ASN A 19 -1.11 -10.62 4.62
N ILE A 20 0.06 -10.01 4.48
CA ILE A 20 0.52 -9.40 3.23
C ILE A 20 1.11 -10.51 2.38
N THR A 21 0.55 -10.70 1.19
CA THR A 21 1.00 -11.71 0.24
C THR A 21 2.04 -11.15 -0.74
N ASP A 22 1.94 -9.85 -1.05
CA ASP A 22 2.87 -9.17 -1.95
C ASP A 22 2.84 -7.65 -1.73
N PHE A 23 3.77 -6.92 -2.33
CA PHE A 23 3.77 -5.46 -2.34
C PHE A 23 4.20 -4.88 -3.69
N ARG A 24 3.70 -3.70 -4.02
CA ARG A 24 4.19 -2.88 -5.14
C ARG A 24 4.41 -1.44 -4.74
N LEU A 25 5.44 -0.82 -5.30
CA LEU A 25 5.73 0.59 -5.07
C LEU A 25 5.04 1.44 -6.14
N GLN A 26 4.28 2.44 -5.70
CA GLN A 26 3.65 3.43 -6.56
C GLN A 26 4.46 4.73 -6.53
N LYS A 27 4.91 5.16 -7.71
CA LYS A 27 5.49 6.49 -7.90
C LYS A 27 4.37 7.55 -7.92
N GLN A 28 4.67 8.74 -7.43
CA GLN A 28 3.76 9.87 -7.50
C GLN A 28 3.57 10.30 -8.96
N ASN A 29 2.32 10.40 -9.40
CA ASN A 29 1.92 10.95 -10.69
C ASN A 29 0.47 11.42 -10.59
N LEU A 30 0.24 12.72 -10.42
CA LEU A 30 -1.07 13.26 -10.05
C LEU A 30 -2.18 12.76 -10.99
N PRO A 31 -3.32 12.27 -10.46
CA PRO A 31 -3.77 12.36 -9.06
C PRO A 31 -3.18 11.28 -8.12
N CYS A 32 -2.37 10.36 -8.61
CA CYS A 32 -1.78 9.28 -7.84
C CYS A 32 -0.69 9.80 -6.89
N VAL A 33 -0.79 9.47 -5.61
CA VAL A 33 0.20 9.84 -4.59
C VAL A 33 1.30 8.78 -4.48
N LYS A 34 2.42 9.12 -3.85
CA LYS A 34 3.46 8.14 -3.55
C LYS A 34 2.95 7.16 -2.48
N ALA A 35 2.89 5.87 -2.80
CA ALA A 35 2.33 4.84 -1.91
C ALA A 35 3.10 3.52 -2.01
N VAL A 36 3.05 2.73 -0.94
CA VAL A 36 3.29 1.27 -1.01
C VAL A 36 1.92 0.61 -1.05
N ILE A 37 1.69 -0.23 -2.05
CA ILE A 37 0.44 -0.96 -2.17
C ILE A 37 0.71 -2.37 -1.71
N PHE A 38 0.19 -2.73 -0.56
CA PHE A 38 0.24 -4.09 -0.07
C PHE A 38 -0.93 -4.88 -0.65
N GLN A 39 -0.62 -6.05 -1.22
CA GLN A 39 -1.61 -7.05 -1.54
C GLN A 39 -1.81 -7.95 -0.33
N THR A 40 -3.07 -8.18 -0.01
CA THR A 40 -3.48 -9.03 1.10
C THR A 40 -4.63 -9.92 0.64
N GLU A 41 -4.94 -10.95 1.41
CA GLU A 41 -6.10 -11.81 1.15
C GLU A 41 -7.43 -11.03 1.13
N ARG A 42 -7.48 -9.88 1.83
CA ARG A 42 -8.67 -9.01 1.91
C ARG A 42 -8.71 -7.94 0.81
N GLY A 43 -7.67 -7.82 -0.01
CA GLY A 43 -7.56 -6.80 -1.05
C GLY A 43 -6.29 -5.96 -0.96
N GLN A 44 -6.31 -4.81 -1.64
CA GLN A 44 -5.14 -3.93 -1.77
C GLN A 44 -5.23 -2.75 -0.80
N PHE A 45 -4.13 -2.49 -0.09
CA PHE A 45 -4.03 -1.38 0.86
C PHE A 45 -2.95 -0.38 0.44
N CYS A 46 -3.35 0.87 0.29
CA CYS A 46 -2.46 1.99 0.00
C CYS A 46 -1.84 2.51 1.31
N ILE A 47 -0.55 2.29 1.52
CA ILE A 47 0.16 2.69 2.74
C ILE A 47 1.19 3.78 2.48
N TYR A 48 1.34 4.67 3.44
CA TYR A 48 2.35 5.72 3.42
C TYR A 48 3.78 5.14 3.52
N PRO A 49 4.65 5.33 2.52
CA PRO A 49 5.95 4.66 2.42
C PRO A 49 6.96 5.05 3.50
N HIS A 50 6.79 6.18 4.17
CA HIS A 50 7.74 6.65 5.19
C HIS A 50 7.37 6.21 6.60
N GLN A 51 6.39 5.33 6.77
CA GLN A 51 6.13 4.71 8.06
C GLN A 51 7.32 3.83 8.49
N PRO A 52 7.77 3.91 9.76
CA PRO A 52 8.93 3.14 10.23
C PRO A 52 8.78 1.63 10.05
N TRP A 53 7.56 1.11 10.22
CA TRP A 53 7.25 -0.32 10.11
C TRP A 53 7.21 -0.81 8.66
N VAL A 54 6.84 0.04 7.69
CA VAL A 54 6.69 -0.34 6.28
C VAL A 54 8.00 -0.88 5.71
N ARG A 55 9.12 -0.22 6.03
CA ARG A 55 10.45 -0.67 5.57
C ARG A 55 10.87 -2.00 6.18
N ARG A 56 10.42 -2.31 7.40
CA ARG A 56 10.68 -3.59 8.06
C ARG A 56 9.86 -4.68 7.37
N LYS A 57 8.56 -4.43 7.20
CA LYS A 57 7.63 -5.36 6.56
C LYS A 57 8.02 -5.69 5.11
N ILE A 58 8.43 -4.70 4.32
CA ILE A 58 8.94 -4.92 2.95
C ILE A 58 10.20 -5.79 2.91
N LYS A 59 11.02 -5.79 3.96
CA LYS A 59 12.22 -6.66 4.03
C LYS A 59 11.92 -8.09 4.47
N GLU A 60 10.77 -8.29 5.12
CA GLU A 60 10.33 -9.60 5.59
C GLU A 60 9.59 -10.39 4.49
N LEU A 61 9.12 -9.68 3.45
CA LEU A 61 8.52 -10.23 2.23
C LEU A 61 9.59 -10.41 1.15
#